data_AF-A0A8J3W598-F1
#
_entry.id   AF-A0A8J3W598-F1
#
_cell.length_a   1.000
_cell.length_b   1.000
_cell.length_c   1.000
_cell.angle_alpha   90.00
_cell.angle_beta   90.00
_cell.angle_gamma   90.00
#
_symmetry.space_group_name_H-M   'P 1'
#
loop_
_entity.id
_entity.type
_entity.pdbx_description
1 polymer ?
#
loop_
_entity_poly.entity_id
_entity_poly.type
_entity_poly.pdbx_seq_one_letter_code
_entity_poly.pdbx_strand_id
1 'polypeptide(L)'
;MLSRGMFERGSMEVFEKTLRTGTPHRFDGSTVTTSAEAMTAIAKALSFPDCFGHNLDALYDYLTDLSWLPPGEHVLVWSDPSVLRGADRPAYEAIRTVLSEAVTDDTPEEAFLSVLLLTD
;
A
#
# COMPACT_ATOMS: atom_id res chain seq x y z
N MET A 1 -21.23 -0.90 -1.43
CA MET A 1 -20.05 -0.03 -1.60
C MET A 1 -18.95 -0.65 -0.76
N LEU A 2 -17.84 -1.06 -1.37
CA LEU A 2 -16.66 -1.49 -0.62
C LEU A 2 -16.07 -0.24 0.03
N SER A 3 -15.80 -0.30 1.32
CA SER A 3 -15.21 0.84 2.03
C SER A 3 -13.73 0.81 1.73
N ARG A 4 -13.25 1.74 0.91
CA ARG A 4 -11.83 2.04 0.78
C ARG A 4 -11.25 2.28 2.19
N GLY A 5 -10.03 1.80 2.46
CA GLY A 5 -9.46 1.96 3.80
C GLY A 5 -8.11 1.29 4.00
N MET A 6 -7.48 1.68 5.11
CA MET A 6 -6.31 1.00 5.67
C MET A 6 -6.76 0.12 6.82
N PHE A 7 -6.46 -1.18 6.76
CA PHE A 7 -6.96 -2.15 7.73
C PHE A 7 -5.82 -2.96 8.35
N GLU A 8 -5.96 -3.22 9.64
CA GLU A 8 -5.10 -4.15 10.39
C GLU A 8 -5.84 -5.48 10.62
N ARG A 9 -5.10 -6.55 10.93
CA ARG A 9 -5.60 -7.94 11.12
C ARG A 9 -6.80 -8.05 12.08
N GLY A 10 -7.01 -7.09 12.99
CA GLY A 10 -8.15 -7.05 13.92
C GLY A 10 -9.54 -6.95 13.26
N SER A 11 -9.62 -6.53 12.00
CA SER A 11 -10.89 -6.36 11.25
C SER A 11 -11.14 -7.48 10.24
N MET A 12 -11.10 -8.74 10.68
CA MET A 12 -11.17 -9.96 9.84
C MET A 12 -12.29 -9.97 8.78
N GLU A 13 -13.50 -9.52 9.11
CA GLU A 13 -14.63 -9.53 8.17
C GLU A 13 -14.44 -8.55 6.99
N VAL A 14 -13.98 -7.33 7.27
CA VAL A 14 -13.68 -6.33 6.24
C VAL A 14 -12.46 -6.74 5.44
N PHE A 15 -11.42 -7.25 6.13
CA PHE A 15 -10.21 -7.80 5.53
C PHE A 15 -10.51 -8.90 4.50
N GLU A 16 -11.26 -9.93 4.89
CA GLU A 16 -11.61 -11.03 3.99
C GLU A 16 -12.45 -10.55 2.81
N LYS A 17 -13.38 -9.63 3.05
CA LYS A 17 -14.22 -9.07 2.00
C LYS A 17 -13.40 -8.28 0.99
N THR A 18 -12.54 -7.36 1.44
CA THR A 18 -11.65 -6.55 0.59
C THR A 18 -10.76 -7.46 -0.27
N LEU A 19 -10.18 -8.52 0.31
CA LEU A 19 -9.39 -9.49 -0.44
C LEU A 19 -10.18 -10.32 -1.45
N ARG A 20 -11.50 -10.50 -1.24
CA ARG A 20 -12.35 -11.26 -2.17
C ARG A 20 -12.80 -10.43 -3.37
N THR A 21 -12.84 -9.10 -3.24
CA THR A 21 -13.42 -8.21 -4.26
C THR A 21 -12.39 -7.34 -4.98
N GLY A 22 -11.28 -7.00 -4.33
CA GLY A 22 -10.19 -6.25 -4.93
C GLY A 22 -9.09 -7.16 -5.49
N THR A 23 -8.26 -6.59 -6.37
CA THR A 23 -7.07 -7.26 -6.92
C THR A 23 -5.92 -7.15 -5.91
N PRO A 24 -5.44 -8.26 -5.32
CA PRO A 24 -4.42 -8.21 -4.28
C PRO A 24 -3.01 -8.08 -4.85
N HIS A 25 -2.23 -7.17 -4.27
CA HIS A 25 -0.81 -6.95 -4.55
C HIS A 25 -0.02 -7.15 -3.27
N ARG A 26 0.83 -8.18 -3.22
CA ARG A 26 1.42 -8.66 -1.95
C ARG A 26 2.92 -8.49 -1.94
N PHE A 27 3.47 -8.08 -0.81
CA PHE A 27 4.90 -8.20 -0.54
C PHE A 27 5.18 -8.56 0.92
N ASP A 28 6.29 -9.26 1.10
CA ASP A 28 6.83 -9.68 2.40
C ASP A 28 7.77 -8.60 2.93
N GLY A 29 7.45 -8.06 4.11
CA GLY A 29 8.23 -7.03 4.80
C GLY A 29 9.30 -7.57 5.73
N SER A 30 9.44 -8.90 5.87
CA SER A 30 10.35 -9.53 6.84
C SER A 30 11.82 -9.16 6.67
N THR A 31 12.20 -8.67 5.48
CA THR A 31 13.56 -8.17 5.17
C THR A 31 13.60 -6.68 4.83
N VAL A 32 12.50 -5.95 4.97
CA VAL A 32 12.41 -4.52 4.63
C VAL A 32 12.76 -3.69 5.85
N THR A 33 13.94 -3.07 5.84
CA THR A 33 14.52 -2.37 7.00
C THR A 33 14.76 -0.88 6.76
N THR A 34 14.62 -0.42 5.52
CA THR A 34 14.81 0.99 5.13
C THR A 34 13.65 1.53 4.31
N SER A 35 13.54 2.86 4.25
CA SER A 35 12.56 3.55 3.39
C SER A 35 12.69 3.15 1.91
N ALA A 36 13.93 3.07 1.40
CA ALA A 36 14.19 2.73 0.00
C ALA A 36 13.77 1.30 -0.34
N GLU A 37 14.01 0.33 0.55
CA GLU A 37 13.56 -1.05 0.38
C GLU A 37 12.03 -1.14 0.37
N ALA A 38 11.36 -0.40 1.25
CA ALA A 38 9.91 -0.38 1.32
C ALA A 38 9.29 0.24 0.06
N MET A 39 9.79 1.39 -0.39
CA MET A 39 9.35 2.01 -1.65
C MET A 39 9.56 1.07 -2.84
N THR A 40 10.68 0.36 -2.89
CA THR A 40 10.98 -0.62 -3.94
C THR A 40 10.03 -1.81 -3.89
N ALA A 41 9.72 -2.32 -2.70
CA ALA A 41 8.79 -3.43 -2.52
C ALA A 41 7.36 -3.05 -2.93
N ILE A 42 6.89 -1.85 -2.56
CA ILE A 42 5.58 -1.32 -2.96
C ILE A 42 5.51 -1.14 -4.47
N ALA A 43 6.51 -0.47 -5.05
CA ALA A 43 6.59 -0.24 -6.50
C ALA A 43 6.54 -1.56 -7.29
N LYS A 44 7.29 -2.58 -6.84
CA LYS A 44 7.26 -3.91 -7.44
C LYS A 44 5.91 -4.60 -7.27
N ALA A 45 5.30 -4.53 -6.09
CA ALA A 45 4.02 -5.17 -5.82
C ALA A 45 2.90 -4.59 -6.71
N LEU A 46 2.89 -3.28 -6.92
CA LEU A 46 1.90 -2.56 -7.73
C LEU A 46 2.31 -2.40 -9.20
N SER A 47 3.43 -3.00 -9.62
CA SER A 47 3.97 -2.91 -10.98
C SER A 47 4.13 -1.46 -11.47
N PHE A 48 4.66 -0.58 -10.61
CA PHE A 48 4.92 0.81 -10.97
C PHE A 48 5.80 0.91 -12.23
N PRO A 49 5.55 1.88 -13.12
CA PRO A 49 6.44 2.21 -14.22
C PRO A 49 7.90 2.49 -13.81
N ASP A 50 8.84 2.21 -14.72
CA ASP A 50 10.30 2.30 -14.49
C ASP A 50 10.82 3.70 -14.13
N CYS A 51 10.03 4.76 -14.34
CA CYS A 51 10.39 6.15 -14.05
C CYS A 51 10.00 6.60 -12.62
N PHE A 52 9.68 5.66 -11.72
CA PHE A 52 9.35 5.95 -10.33
C PHE A 52 10.46 6.73 -9.61
N GLY A 53 10.09 7.86 -9.00
CA GLY A 53 11.03 8.86 -8.45
C GLY A 53 11.66 8.53 -7.09
N HIS A 54 11.33 7.39 -6.46
CA HIS A 54 11.89 6.92 -5.19
C HIS A 54 11.91 7.96 -4.05
N ASN A 55 10.85 8.76 -3.94
CA ASN A 55 10.62 9.68 -2.83
C ASN A 55 9.14 9.64 -2.39
N LEU A 56 8.80 10.26 -1.26
CA LEU A 56 7.45 10.17 -0.67
C LEU A 56 6.38 10.85 -1.54
N ASP A 57 6.71 11.96 -2.20
CA ASP A 57 5.78 12.66 -3.08
C ASP A 57 5.48 11.81 -4.32
N ALA A 58 6.51 11.25 -4.95
CA ALA A 58 6.36 10.32 -6.07
C ALA A 58 5.60 9.05 -5.67
N LEU A 59 5.78 8.58 -4.43
CA LEU A 59 5.01 7.46 -3.89
C LEU A 59 3.52 7.82 -3.79
N TYR A 60 3.19 9.01 -3.28
CA TYR A 60 1.82 9.49 -3.23
C TYR A 60 1.20 9.54 -4.63
N ASP A 61 1.86 10.20 -5.58
CA ASP A 61 1.38 10.38 -6.96
C ASP A 61 1.05 9.04 -7.62
N TYR A 62 1.91 8.04 -7.45
CA TYR A 62 1.70 6.73 -8.06
C TYR A 62 0.61 5.91 -7.33
N LEU A 63 0.44 6.10 -6.03
CA LEU A 63 -0.61 5.41 -5.28
C LEU A 63 -2.01 5.98 -5.53
N THR A 64 -2.12 7.21 -6.03
CA THR A 64 -3.39 7.86 -6.38
C THR A 64 -3.71 7.78 -7.87
N ASP A 65 -2.72 7.64 -8.76
CA ASP A 65 -2.92 7.47 -10.20
C ASP A 65 -3.38 6.04 -10.55
N LEU A 66 -2.54 5.03 -10.31
CA LEU A 66 -2.79 3.61 -10.63
C LEU A 66 -3.30 3.32 -12.06
N SER A 67 -3.26 4.27 -13.00
CA SER A 67 -3.87 4.14 -14.34
C SER A 67 -3.23 3.07 -15.24
N TRP A 68 -2.06 2.55 -14.87
CA TRP A 68 -1.43 1.41 -15.54
C TRP A 68 -2.02 0.05 -15.15
N LEU A 69 -2.89 0.00 -14.12
CA LEU A 69 -3.57 -1.21 -13.69
C LEU A 69 -4.99 -1.29 -14.27
N PRO A 70 -5.58 -2.50 -14.35
CA PRO A 70 -6.99 -2.64 -14.75
C PRO A 70 -7.93 -1.88 -13.80
N PRO A 71 -9.06 -1.33 -14.28
CA PRO A 71 -10.04 -0.68 -13.42
C PRO A 71 -10.50 -1.53 -12.23
N GLY A 72 -10.71 -0.88 -11.09
CA GLY A 72 -11.23 -1.49 -9.87
C GLY A 72 -10.38 -1.24 -8.62
N GLU A 73 -10.74 -1.95 -7.56
CA GLU A 73 -10.02 -1.88 -6.29
C GLU A 73 -8.70 -2.66 -6.36
N HIS A 74 -7.60 -2.00 -5.98
CA HIS A 74 -6.30 -2.61 -5.78
C HIS A 74 -5.96 -2.64 -4.30
N VAL A 75 -5.61 -3.83 -3.80
CA VAL A 75 -5.39 -4.06 -2.38
C VAL A 75 -3.92 -4.33 -2.15
N LEU A 76 -3.19 -3.33 -1.66
CA LEU A 76 -1.80 -3.52 -1.24
C LEU A 76 -1.78 -4.27 0.09
N VAL A 77 -1.15 -5.44 0.12
CA VAL A 77 -1.00 -6.27 1.32
C VAL A 77 0.48 -6.30 1.71
N TRP A 78 0.78 -5.69 2.85
CA TRP A 78 2.13 -5.64 3.41
C TRP A 78 2.20 -6.54 4.65
N SER A 79 2.93 -7.65 4.59
CA SER A 79 3.22 -8.48 5.76
C SER A 79 4.46 -8.02 6.52
N ASP A 80 4.50 -8.27 7.82
CA ASP A 80 5.64 -7.99 8.68
C ASP A 80 6.10 -6.50 8.69
N PRO A 81 5.18 -5.50 8.64
CA PRO A 81 5.56 -4.09 8.67
C PRO A 81 6.22 -3.67 10.00
N SER A 82 6.12 -4.51 11.03
CA SER A 82 6.82 -4.38 12.31
C SER A 82 8.34 -4.38 12.15
N VAL A 83 8.88 -5.05 11.12
CA VAL A 83 10.33 -5.08 10.85
C VAL A 83 10.85 -3.70 10.51
N LEU A 84 10.26 -3.02 9.52
CA LEU A 84 10.62 -1.64 9.19
C LEU A 84 10.40 -0.72 10.39
N ARG A 85 9.26 -0.87 11.09
CA ARG A 85 8.94 -0.06 12.28
C ARG A 85 10.00 -0.19 13.40
N GLY A 86 10.61 -1.36 13.53
CA GLY A 86 11.67 -1.64 14.49
C GLY A 86 13.03 -1.13 14.05
N ALA A 87 13.36 -1.29 12.76
CA ALA A 87 14.64 -0.88 12.19
C ALA A 87 14.74 0.63 11.95
N ASP A 88 13.68 1.24 11.43
CA ASP A 88 13.61 2.65 11.05
C ASP A 88 12.17 3.18 11.27
N ARG A 89 11.91 3.58 12.52
CA ARG A 89 10.59 4.10 12.93
C ARG A 89 10.16 5.32 12.12
N PRO A 90 11.00 6.35 11.90
CA PRO A 90 10.63 7.50 11.07
C PRO A 90 10.25 7.11 9.63
N ALA A 91 11.01 6.20 8.98
CA ALA A 91 10.66 5.73 7.64
C ALA A 91 9.31 5.01 7.61
N TYR A 92 9.08 4.12 8.58
CA TYR A 92 7.79 3.44 8.71
C TYR A 92 6.62 4.42 8.84
N GLU A 93 6.74 5.42 9.72
CA GLU A 93 5.70 6.40 9.95
C GLU A 93 5.43 7.25 8.70
N ALA A 94 6.48 7.67 8.00
CA ALA A 94 6.35 8.44 6.77
C ALA A 94 5.63 7.66 5.66
N ILE A 95 6.03 6.41 5.42
CA ILE A 95 5.39 5.55 4.41
C ILE A 95 3.94 5.26 4.79
N ARG A 96 3.67 4.95 6.05
CA ARG A 96 2.30 4.70 6.53
C ARG A 96 1.42 5.94 6.37
N THR A 97 1.96 7.14 6.58
CA THR A 97 1.23 8.39 6.32
C THR A 97 0.87 8.53 4.84
N VAL A 98 1.84 8.36 3.93
CA VAL A 98 1.57 8.41 2.48
C VAL A 98 0.53 7.38 2.05
N LEU A 99 0.63 6.14 2.54
CA LEU A 99 -0.37 5.10 2.28
C LEU A 99 -1.76 5.50 2.79
N SER A 100 -1.83 6.13 3.96
CA SER A 100 -3.10 6.60 4.53
C SER A 100 -3.71 7.73 3.71
N GLU A 101 -2.90 8.70 3.30
CA GLU A 101 -3.34 9.84 2.50
C GLU A 101 -3.81 9.38 1.11
N ALA A 102 -3.03 8.52 0.46
CA ALA A 102 -3.40 7.94 -0.83
C ALA A 102 -4.66 7.06 -0.75
N VAL A 103 -4.97 6.43 0.39
CA VAL A 103 -6.24 5.71 0.61
C VAL A 103 -7.42 6.67 0.78
N THR A 104 -7.19 7.89 1.26
CA THR A 104 -8.25 8.89 1.45
C THR A 104 -8.48 9.82 0.27
N ASP A 105 -7.56 9.84 -0.70
CA ASP A 105 -7.66 10.68 -1.90
C ASP A 105 -8.90 10.32 -2.72
N ASP A 106 -9.93 11.15 -2.72
CA ASP A 106 -11.23 10.86 -3.36
C ASP A 106 -11.31 11.31 -4.83
N THR A 107 -10.16 11.57 -5.46
CA THR A 107 -10.10 11.86 -6.90
C THR A 107 -10.73 10.69 -7.67
N PRO A 108 -11.69 10.97 -8.57
CA PRO A 108 -12.38 9.92 -9.30
C PRO A 108 -11.44 9.27 -10.32
N GLU A 109 -10.95 8.10 -9.98
CA GLU A 109 -10.14 7.24 -10.85
C GLU A 109 -10.83 5.90 -11.13
N GLU A 110 -10.55 5.31 -12.29
CA GLU A 110 -11.05 3.97 -12.64
C GLU A 110 -10.44 2.87 -11.76
N ALA A 111 -9.25 3.11 -11.20
CA ALA A 111 -8.52 2.26 -10.28
C ALA A 111 -8.29 2.99 -8.94
N PHE A 112 -8.41 2.30 -7.79
CA PHE A 112 -8.21 2.93 -6.48
C PHE A 112 -7.57 2.00 -5.45
N LEU A 113 -6.91 2.59 -4.45
CA LEU A 113 -6.12 1.87 -3.46
C LEU A 113 -6.88 1.58 -2.15
N SER A 114 -6.80 0.34 -1.70
CA SER A 114 -6.99 -0.11 -0.32
C SER A 114 -5.69 -0.70 0.22
N VAL A 115 -5.44 -0.64 1.53
CA VAL A 115 -4.20 -1.12 2.16
C VAL A 115 -4.50 -2.06 3.32
N LEU A 116 -3.80 -3.19 3.37
CA LEU A 116 -3.85 -4.17 4.45
C LEU A 116 -2.45 -4.33 5.06
N LEU A 117 -2.32 -3.98 6.34
CA LEU A 117 -1.10 -4.16 7.12
C LEU A 117 -1.24 -5.40 8.00
N LEU A 118 -0.43 -6.42 7.71
CA LEU A 118 -0.43 -7.67 8.47
C LEU A 118 0.70 -7.66 9.48
N THR A 119 0.42 -7.19 10.68
CA THR A 119 1.31 -7.37 11.82
C THR A 119 1.19 -8.80 12.37
N ASP A 120 2.27 -9.30 12.95
CA ASP A 120 2.26 -10.43 13.89
C ASP A 120 1.59 -10.06 15.22
#